data_AF-R0M3L9-F1
#
_entry.id   AF-R0M3L9-F1
#
_cell.length_a   1.000
_cell.length_b   1.000
_cell.length_c   1.000
_cell.angle_alpha   90.00
_cell.angle_beta   90.00
_cell.angle_gamma   90.00
#
_symmetry.space_group_name_H-M   'P 1'
#
loop_
_entity.id
_entity.type
_entity.pdbx_description
1 polymer ?
#
loop_
_entity_poly.entity_id
_entity_poly.type
_entity_poly.pdbx_seq_one_letter_code
_entity_poly.pdbx_strand_id
1 'polypeptide(L)'
;MDKNKFKFIFESFSYEDIQNYAEDLEDEELEDFVIALEKHNSILEEKVNKKMTIEKNKKTNLDRLLRRIWMKLEEGEKKELAGFFEEMQKQVNKNIL
;
A
#
# COMPACT_ATOMS: atom_id res chain seq x y z
N MET A 1 15.54 -11.07 -26.97
CA MET A 1 14.30 -10.39 -26.56
C MET A 1 14.63 -9.27 -25.59
N ASP A 2 14.13 -8.06 -25.87
CA ASP A 2 14.32 -6.89 -25.01
C ASP A 2 13.41 -7.00 -23.77
N LYS A 3 14.02 -7.12 -22.59
CA LYS A 3 13.32 -7.33 -21.30
C LYS A 3 12.43 -6.14 -20.90
N ASN A 4 12.44 -5.06 -21.66
CA ASN A 4 11.66 -3.85 -21.41
C ASN A 4 10.53 -3.59 -22.42
N LYS A 5 10.28 -4.49 -23.38
CA LYS A 5 9.33 -4.29 -24.49
C LYS A 5 7.97 -3.73 -24.02
N PHE A 6 7.40 -4.27 -22.94
CA PHE A 6 6.07 -3.88 -22.44
C PHE A 6 6.09 -3.03 -21.17
N LYS A 7 7.27 -2.73 -20.61
CA LYS A 7 7.38 -2.01 -19.33
C LYS A 7 6.68 -0.64 -19.38
N PHE A 8 6.84 0.09 -20.48
CA PHE A 8 6.22 1.41 -20.66
C PHE A 8 4.69 1.35 -20.60
N ILE A 9 4.10 0.29 -21.15
CA ILE A 9 2.64 0.09 -21.17
C ILE A 9 2.14 -0.03 -19.73
N PHE A 10 2.70 -0.94 -18.93
CA PHE A 10 2.25 -1.16 -17.55
C PHE A 10 2.44 0.06 -16.63
N GLU A 11 3.43 0.91 -16.91
CA GLU A 11 3.72 2.08 -16.06
C GLU A 11 2.94 3.34 -16.45
N SER A 12 2.39 3.40 -17.67
CA SER A 12 1.82 4.65 -18.22
C SER A 12 0.35 4.52 -18.65
N PHE A 13 -0.16 3.31 -18.79
CA PHE A 13 -1.50 3.05 -19.34
C PHE A 13 -2.49 2.74 -18.21
N SER A 14 -3.77 3.03 -18.43
CA SER A 14 -4.82 2.57 -17.54
C SER A 14 -5.06 1.06 -17.70
N TYR A 15 -5.81 0.47 -16.78
CA TYR A 15 -6.21 -0.94 -16.89
C TYR A 15 -6.98 -1.22 -18.17
N GLU A 16 -7.91 -0.34 -18.54
CA GLU A 16 -8.72 -0.47 -19.76
C GLU A 16 -7.85 -0.39 -21.01
N ASP A 17 -6.89 0.53 -21.05
CA ASP A 17 -5.96 0.64 -22.18
C ASP A 17 -5.06 -0.59 -22.32
N ILE A 18 -4.65 -1.20 -21.20
CA ILE A 18 -3.86 -2.44 -21.18
C ILE A 18 -4.68 -3.61 -21.72
N GLN A 19 -5.98 -3.71 -21.37
CA GLN A 19 -6.86 -4.74 -21.88
C GLN A 19 -7.05 -4.60 -23.40
N ASN A 20 -7.37 -3.39 -23.86
CA ASN A 20 -7.54 -3.12 -25.28
C ASN A 20 -6.26 -3.43 -26.06
N TYR A 21 -5.09 -3.05 -25.53
CA TYR A 21 -3.81 -3.38 -26.16
C TYR A 21 -3.57 -4.89 -26.30
N ALA A 22 -3.99 -5.68 -25.30
CA ALA A 22 -3.83 -7.13 -25.32
C ALA A 22 -4.75 -7.82 -26.34
N GLU A 23 -5.92 -7.24 -26.63
CA GLU A 23 -6.85 -7.77 -27.64
C GLU A 23 -6.31 -7.68 -29.07
N ASP A 24 -5.39 -6.73 -29.32
CA ASP A 24 -4.78 -6.51 -30.64
C ASP A 24 -3.49 -7.33 -30.87
N LEU A 25 -3.05 -8.14 -29.90
CA LEU A 25 -1.82 -8.93 -29.99
C LEU A 25 -2.04 -10.28 -30.68
N GLU A 26 -1.11 -10.66 -31.56
CA GLU A 26 -1.00 -12.01 -32.10
C GLU A 26 -0.54 -13.00 -31.01
N ASP A 27 -0.87 -14.29 -31.16
CA ASP A 27 -0.67 -15.34 -30.14
C ASP A 27 0.77 -15.36 -29.54
N GLU A 28 1.81 -15.26 -30.39
CA GLU A 28 3.21 -15.28 -29.93
C GLU A 28 3.57 -14.01 -29.13
N GLU A 29 3.06 -12.84 -29.53
CA GLU A 29 3.30 -11.59 -28.80
C GLU A 29 2.47 -11.50 -27.52
N LEU A 30 1.29 -12.13 -27.51
CA LEU A 30 0.43 -12.24 -26.34
C LEU A 30 1.09 -13.09 -25.24
N GLU A 31 1.74 -14.19 -25.60
CA GLU A 31 2.49 -15.02 -24.64
C GLU A 31 3.60 -14.21 -23.94
N ASP A 32 4.42 -13.49 -24.71
CA ASP A 32 5.45 -12.60 -24.17
C ASP A 32 4.85 -11.49 -23.28
N PHE A 33 3.69 -10.94 -23.69
CA PHE A 33 3.00 -9.89 -22.96
C PHE A 33 2.50 -10.37 -21.60
N VAL A 34 1.87 -11.55 -21.55
CA VAL A 34 1.39 -12.17 -20.31
C VAL A 34 2.56 -12.43 -19.35
N ILE A 35 3.67 -13.00 -19.83
CA ILE A 35 4.87 -13.25 -19.00
C ILE A 35 5.40 -11.93 -18.42
N ALA A 36 5.42 -10.86 -19.22
CA ALA A 36 5.87 -9.55 -18.76
C ALA A 36 4.91 -8.95 -17.72
N LEU A 37 3.60 -9.11 -17.90
CA LEU A 37 2.56 -8.63 -16.99
C LEU A 37 2.62 -9.35 -15.64
N GLU A 38 2.75 -10.68 -15.63
CA GLU A 38 2.90 -11.47 -14.40
C GLU A 38 4.12 -11.04 -13.59
N LYS A 39 5.25 -10.84 -14.28
CA LYS A 39 6.48 -10.34 -13.64
C LYS A 39 6.29 -8.94 -13.06
N HIS A 40 5.62 -8.04 -13.77
CA HIS A 40 5.32 -6.70 -13.26
C HIS A 40 4.43 -6.76 -12.03
N ASN A 41 3.38 -7.59 -12.06
CA ASN A 41 2.48 -7.79 -10.93
C ASN A 41 3.24 -8.32 -9.70
N SER A 42 4.13 -9.30 -9.86
CA SER A 42 4.98 -9.81 -8.77
C SER A 42 5.84 -8.71 -8.12
N ILE A 43 6.40 -7.80 -8.91
CA ILE A 43 7.17 -6.66 -8.40
C ILE A 43 6.28 -5.69 -7.62
N LEU A 44 5.06 -5.44 -8.09
CA LEU A 44 4.10 -4.59 -7.38
C LEU A 44 3.68 -5.21 -6.05
N GLU A 45 3.39 -6.51 -6.02
CA GLU A 45 3.07 -7.26 -4.81
C GLU A 45 4.22 -7.16 -3.79
N GLU A 46 5.46 -7.34 -4.21
CA GLU A 46 6.62 -7.19 -3.32
C GLU A 46 6.73 -5.77 -2.75
N LYS A 47 6.53 -4.74 -3.58
CA LYS A 47 6.54 -3.33 -3.14
C LYS A 47 5.44 -3.06 -2.11
N VAL A 48 4.23 -3.54 -2.36
CA VAL A 48 3.08 -3.40 -1.45
C VAL A 48 3.37 -4.10 -0.12
N ASN A 49 3.86 -5.35 -0.15
CA ASN A 49 4.23 -6.11 1.03
C ASN A 49 5.33 -5.43 1.87
N LYS A 50 6.34 -4.85 1.22
CA LYS A 50 7.38 -4.05 1.90
C LYS A 50 6.78 -2.82 2.58
N LYS A 51 5.93 -2.06 1.89
CA LYS A 51 5.26 -0.89 2.49
C LYS A 51 4.38 -1.29 3.68
N MET A 52 3.56 -2.33 3.55
CA MET A 52 2.75 -2.84 4.66
C MET A 52 3.60 -3.25 5.87
N THR A 53 4.73 -3.92 5.64
CA THR A 53 5.67 -4.30 6.69
C THR A 53 6.25 -3.07 7.41
N ILE A 54 6.66 -2.04 6.66
CA ILE A 54 7.15 -0.78 7.22
C ILE A 54 6.07 -0.12 8.10
N GLU A 55 4.84 -0.02 7.61
CA GLU A 55 3.74 0.58 8.37
C GLU A 55 3.39 -0.23 9.63
N LYS A 56 3.41 -1.57 9.56
CA LYS A 56 3.24 -2.43 10.75
C LYS A 56 4.34 -2.21 11.79
N ASN A 57 5.58 -2.05 11.36
CA ASN A 57 6.71 -1.77 12.26
C ASN A 57 6.60 -0.39 12.89
N LYS A 58 6.21 0.63 12.12
CA LYS A 58 5.94 1.98 12.64
C LYS A 58 4.84 1.95 13.71
N LYS A 59 3.71 1.30 13.42
CA LYS A 59 2.61 1.11 14.38
C LYS A 59 3.10 0.42 15.66
N THR A 60 3.85 -0.66 15.53
CA THR A 60 4.40 -1.39 16.69
C THR A 60 5.32 -0.51 17.54
N ASN A 61 6.18 0.29 16.91
CA ASN A 61 7.07 1.20 17.63
C ASN A 61 6.30 2.33 18.31
N LEU A 62 5.29 2.87 17.65
CA LEU A 62 4.40 3.87 18.24
C LEU A 62 3.65 3.28 19.44
N ASP A 63 3.08 2.09 19.33
CA ASP A 63 2.39 1.40 20.43
C ASP A 63 3.33 1.21 21.63
N ARG A 64 4.59 0.84 21.40
CA ARG A 64 5.61 0.72 22.45
C ARG A 64 5.91 2.08 23.11
N LEU A 65 6.02 3.14 22.31
CA LEU A 65 6.24 4.50 22.81
C LEU A 65 5.05 4.97 23.66
N LEU A 66 3.83 4.78 23.16
CA LEU A 66 2.60 5.13 23.87
C LEU A 66 2.49 4.40 25.21
N ARG A 67 2.80 3.10 25.26
CA ARG A 67 2.85 2.34 26.52
C ARG A 67 3.88 2.92 27.51
N ARG A 68 5.05 3.33 27.02
CA ARG A 68 6.09 3.94 27.87
C ARG A 68 5.67 5.30 28.42
N ILE A 69 5.02 6.12 27.59
CA ILE A 69 4.46 7.40 28.02
C ILE A 69 3.37 7.14 29.06
N TRP A 70 2.43 6.25 28.77
CA TRP A 70 1.32 5.90 29.67
C TRP A 70 1.78 5.45 31.07
N MET A 71 2.87 4.69 31.17
CA MET A 71 3.44 4.28 32.45
C MET A 71 4.03 5.44 33.27
N LYS A 72 4.38 6.56 32.64
CA LYS A 72 4.94 7.74 33.30
C LYS A 72 3.90 8.80 33.66
N LEU A 73 2.69 8.70 33.10
CA LEU A 73 1.61 9.65 33.32
C LEU A 73 0.91 9.40 34.65
N GLU A 74 0.52 10.49 35.30
CA GLU A 74 -0.42 10.48 36.41
C GLU A 74 -1.85 10.19 35.93
N GLU A 75 -2.75 9.84 36.85
CA GLU A 75 -4.11 9.40 36.50
C GLU A 75 -4.93 10.51 35.82
N GLY A 76 -4.67 11.79 36.13
CA GLY A 76 -5.27 12.93 35.45
C GLY A 76 -4.82 13.03 33.99
N GLU A 77 -3.51 12.96 33.75
CA GLU A 77 -2.91 13.06 32.41
C GLU A 77 -3.31 11.88 31.51
N LYS A 78 -3.48 10.69 32.09
CA LYS A 78 -4.02 9.52 31.36
C LYS A 78 -5.42 9.75 30.83
N LYS A 79 -6.29 10.39 31.61
CA LYS A 79 -7.67 10.71 31.19
C LYS A 79 -7.68 11.73 30.06
N GLU A 80 -6.84 12.75 30.13
CA GLU A 80 -6.70 13.74 29.06
C GLU A 80 -6.18 13.10 27.77
N LEU A 81 -5.17 12.25 27.85
CA LEU A 81 -4.62 11.54 26.70
C LEU A 81 -5.64 10.56 26.08
N ALA A 82 -6.44 9.86 26.90
CA ALA A 82 -7.52 9.01 26.41
C ALA A 82 -8.59 9.82 25.65
N GLY A 83 -8.97 10.99 26.18
CA GLY A 83 -9.89 11.91 25.52
C GLY A 83 -9.37 12.41 24.17
N PHE A 84 -8.08 12.76 24.10
CA PHE A 84 -7.42 13.15 22.85
C PHE A 84 -7.48 12.04 21.78
N PHE A 85 -7.22 10.78 22.15
CA PHE A 85 -7.30 9.67 21.21
C PHE A 85 -8.73 9.39 20.72
N GLU A 86 -9.73 9.48 21.60
CA GLU A 86 -11.14 9.34 21.21
C GLU A 86 -11.57 10.42 20.22
N GLU A 87 -11.13 11.66 20.42
CA GLU A 87 -11.45 12.78 19.52
C GLU A 87 -10.78 12.62 18.15
N MET A 88 -9.51 12.20 18.14
CA MET A 88 -8.80 11.84 16.92
C MET A 88 -9.51 10.73 16.13
N GLN A 89 -9.98 9.68 16.80
CA GLN A 89 -10.68 8.57 16.15
C GLN A 89 -12.03 9.01 15.56
N LYS A 90 -12.75 9.90 16.23
CA LYS A 90 -13.99 10.50 15.70
C LYS A 90 -13.75 11.32 14.43
N GLN A 91 -12.63 12.04 14.34
CA GLN A 91 -12.29 12.83 13.14
C GLN A 91 -11.94 11.95 11.94
N VAL A 92 -11.15 10.89 12.14
CA VAL A 92 -10.82 9.93 11.07
C VAL A 92 -12.07 9.29 10.49
N ASN A 93 -13.01 8.86 11.34
CA ASN A 93 -14.26 8.23 10.89
C ASN A 93 -15.20 9.20 10.15
N LYS A 94 -15.11 10.51 10.40
CA LYS A 94 -15.90 11.53 9.67
C LYS A 94 -15.38 11.79 8.26
N ASN A 95 -14.08 11.56 8.00
CA ASN A 95 -13.44 11.82 6.71
C ASN A 95 -13.38 10.58 5.79
N ILE A 96 -13.89 9.43 6.25
CA ILE A 96 -13.98 8.18 5.47
C ILE A 96 -15.40 8.00 4.87
N LEU A 97 -16.32 8.95 5.11
CA LEU A 97 -17.65 9.04 4.50
C LEU A 97 -17.69 10.11 3.41
#